data_AF-G0MRG0-F1
#
_entry.id   AF-G0MRG0-F1
#
_cell.length_a   1.000
_cell.length_b   1.000
_cell.length_c   1.000
_cell.angle_alpha   90.00
_cell.angle_beta   90.00
_cell.angle_gamma   90.00
#
_symmetry.space_group_name_H-M   'P 1'
#
loop_
_entity.id
_entity.type
_entity.pdbx_description
1 polymer ?
#
loop_
_entity_poly.entity_id
_entity_poly.type
_entity_poly.pdbx_seq_one_letter_code
_entity_poly.pdbx_strand_id
1 'polypeptide(L)'
;MSRPGAWSRVASNIWKYVKGDFSKKNYVAEDASGNRFYEITNSRQNVSRGFDPPQSGTQIEPALEWQAWLRGTRRNVDVMYWNLYFDRFPPSDREITINRMRQQAQLAQDSNTEKHAPHVQSEGKGAGDHKPQK
;
A
#
# COMPACT_ATOMS: atom_id res chain seq x y z
N MET A 1 -36.17 17.85 12.40
CA MET A 1 -35.48 16.57 12.65
C MET A 1 -35.38 16.34 14.15
N SER A 2 -36.04 15.32 14.68
CA SER A 2 -36.00 14.93 16.10
C SER A 2 -34.67 14.24 16.44
N ARG A 3 -34.06 14.58 17.58
CA ARG A 3 -32.77 14.01 18.00
C ARG A 3 -32.98 12.57 18.50
N PRO A 4 -32.13 11.60 18.12
CA PRO A 4 -32.25 10.23 18.61
C PRO A 4 -32.20 10.16 20.13
N GLY A 5 -33.19 9.54 20.76
CA GLY A 5 -33.26 9.37 22.22
C GLY A 5 -32.13 8.47 22.75
N ALA A 6 -31.80 8.61 24.04
CA ALA A 6 -30.70 7.89 24.68
C ALA A 6 -30.81 6.36 24.49
N TRP A 7 -32.02 5.80 24.62
CA TRP A 7 -32.30 4.37 24.40
C TRP A 7 -32.09 3.91 22.96
N SER A 8 -32.31 4.78 21.97
CA SER A 8 -32.03 4.47 20.56
C SER A 8 -30.53 4.30 20.31
N ARG A 9 -29.68 5.07 21.00
CA ARG A 9 -28.21 4.92 20.93
C ARG A 9 -27.74 3.62 21.57
N VAL A 10 -28.30 3.25 22.71
CA VAL A 10 -27.98 1.99 23.39
C VAL A 10 -28.38 0.80 22.52
N ALA A 11 -29.61 0.79 21.99
CA ALA A 11 -30.10 -0.26 21.11
C ALA A 11 -29.25 -0.40 19.84
N SER A 12 -28.84 0.72 19.23
CA SER A 12 -27.99 0.70 18.03
C SER A 12 -26.57 0.22 18.32
N ASN A 13 -26.01 0.50 19.50
CA ASN A 13 -24.72 -0.08 19.90
C ASN A 13 -24.82 -1.59 20.11
N ILE A 14 -25.85 -2.08 20.80
CA ILE A 14 -26.08 -3.52 20.98
C ILE A 14 -26.25 -4.20 19.60
N TRP A 15 -27.05 -3.61 18.72
CA TRP A 15 -27.26 -4.14 17.37
C TRP A 15 -25.99 -4.15 16.50
N LYS A 16 -25.06 -3.22 16.72
CA LYS A 16 -23.75 -3.23 16.03
C LYS A 16 -22.89 -4.41 16.46
N TYR A 17 -22.96 -4.83 17.73
CA TYR A 17 -22.21 -5.99 18.21
C TYR A 17 -22.89 -7.33 17.87
N VAL A 18 -24.22 -7.35 17.79
CA VAL A 18 -24.99 -8.55 17.43
C VAL A 18 -24.94 -8.84 15.93
N LYS A 19 -24.93 -7.79 15.09
CA LYS A 19 -24.60 -7.92 13.67
C LYS A 19 -23.09 -8.06 13.53
N GLY A 20 -22.58 -9.25 13.80
CA GLY A 20 -21.19 -9.62 13.57
C GLY A 20 -20.70 -9.16 12.20
N ASP A 21 -19.38 -8.98 12.08
CA ASP A 21 -18.79 -8.48 10.84
C ASP A 21 -19.08 -9.49 9.72
N PHE A 22 -19.99 -9.14 8.80
CA PHE A 22 -20.34 -9.96 7.63
C PHE A 22 -19.26 -9.86 6.53
N SER A 23 -18.09 -9.37 6.90
CA SER A 23 -16.96 -9.23 6.01
C SER A 23 -16.52 -10.61 5.53
N LYS A 24 -16.52 -10.81 4.21
CA LYS A 24 -16.07 -12.04 3.58
C LYS A 24 -14.68 -11.80 3.02
N LYS A 25 -13.71 -12.58 3.50
CA LYS A 25 -12.36 -12.62 2.93
C LYS A 25 -12.35 -13.56 1.72
N ASN A 26 -12.13 -13.03 0.53
CA ASN A 26 -11.94 -13.80 -0.69
C ASN A 26 -10.44 -13.96 -0.93
N TYR A 27 -9.96 -15.20 -1.02
CA TYR A 27 -8.56 -15.48 -1.30
C TYR A 27 -8.19 -14.99 -2.71
N VAL A 28 -7.05 -14.30 -2.81
CA VAL A 28 -6.53 -13.76 -4.08
C VAL A 28 -5.28 -14.52 -4.50
N ALA A 29 -4.27 -14.56 -3.63
CA ALA A 29 -2.96 -15.10 -3.96
C ALA A 29 -2.09 -15.30 -2.72
N GLU A 30 -0.95 -15.97 -2.92
CA GLU A 30 0.11 -16.12 -1.95
C GLU A 30 1.41 -15.61 -2.58
N ASP A 31 2.22 -14.86 -1.82
CA ASP A 31 3.54 -14.42 -2.29
C ASP A 31 4.61 -15.49 -2.06
N ALA A 32 5.81 -15.25 -2.61
CA ALA A 32 6.97 -16.13 -2.40
C ALA A 32 7.42 -16.25 -0.93
N SER A 33 6.92 -15.38 -0.04
CA SER A 33 7.20 -15.40 1.40
C SER A 33 6.14 -16.18 2.20
N GLY A 34 5.09 -16.69 1.54
CA GLY A 34 3.98 -17.38 2.19
C GLY A 34 2.93 -16.46 2.82
N ASN A 35 2.95 -15.16 2.49
CA ASN A 35 1.88 -14.24 2.89
C ASN A 35 0.64 -14.49 2.02
N ARG A 36 -0.51 -14.67 2.64
CA ARG A 36 -1.79 -14.90 1.94
C ARG A 36 -2.56 -13.60 1.83
N PHE A 37 -2.93 -13.22 0.62
CA PHE A 37 -3.64 -11.97 0.30
C PHE A 37 -5.11 -12.23 0.04
N TYR A 38 -5.95 -11.33 0.54
CA TYR A 38 -7.40 -11.44 0.45
C TYR A 38 -8.05 -10.11 0.07
N GLU A 39 -9.16 -10.20 -0.66
CA GLU A 39 -10.09 -9.11 -0.87
C GLU A 39 -11.25 -9.22 0.12
N ILE A 40 -11.52 -8.13 0.83
CA ILE A 40 -12.55 -8.05 1.84
C ILE A 40 -13.80 -7.46 1.21
N THR A 41 -14.81 -8.30 1.01
CA THR A 41 -16.13 -7.88 0.50
C THR A 41 -17.12 -7.71 1.65
N ASN A 42 -18.11 -6.83 1.47
CA ASN A 42 -19.14 -6.52 2.47
C ASN A 42 -18.61 -5.99 3.81
N SER A 43 -17.41 -5.41 3.81
CA SER A 43 -16.88 -4.69 4.98
C SER A 43 -17.52 -3.31 5.09
N ARG A 44 -17.79 -2.90 6.33
CA ARG A 44 -18.17 -1.51 6.66
C ARG A 44 -16.94 -0.61 6.86
N GLN A 45 -15.74 -1.16 6.79
CA GLN A 45 -14.48 -0.45 6.96
C GLN A 45 -13.99 0.09 5.62
N ASN A 46 -13.16 1.13 5.65
CA ASN A 46 -12.50 1.68 4.46
C ASN A 46 -11.32 0.81 3.96
N VAL A 47 -11.27 -0.45 4.40
CA VAL A 47 -10.23 -1.41 4.06
C VAL A 47 -10.87 -2.53 3.27
N SER A 48 -10.55 -2.60 1.99
CA SER A 48 -11.07 -3.60 1.05
C SER A 48 -10.07 -4.73 0.77
N ARG A 49 -8.84 -4.63 1.26
CA ARG A 49 -7.76 -5.59 1.00
C ARG A 49 -6.95 -5.84 2.27
N GLY A 50 -6.48 -7.05 2.44
CA GLY A 50 -5.66 -7.43 3.59
C GLY A 50 -4.77 -8.62 3.28
N PHE A 51 -3.85 -8.91 4.19
CA PHE A 51 -3.03 -10.10 4.14
C PHE A 51 -2.92 -10.73 5.52
N ASP A 52 -2.78 -12.04 5.55
CA ASP A 52 -2.44 -12.79 6.75
C ASP A 52 -1.00 -13.32 6.59
N PRO A 53 -0.12 -13.18 7.60
CA PRO A 53 1.25 -13.67 7.54
C PRO A 53 1.29 -15.21 7.49
N PRO A 54 2.44 -15.81 7.08
CA PRO A 54 2.62 -17.25 7.07
C PRO A 54 2.38 -17.84 8.47
N GLN A 55 1.72 -18.99 8.51
CA GLN A 55 1.22 -19.63 9.73
C GLN A 55 2.34 -20.15 10.65
N SER A 56 3.55 -20.29 10.10
CA SER A 56 4.76 -20.75 10.78
C SER A 56 5.95 -19.94 10.25
N GLY A 57 6.49 -19.03 11.05
CA GLY A 57 7.68 -18.27 10.67
C GLY A 57 7.76 -16.87 11.28
N THR A 58 8.82 -16.15 10.88
CA THR A 58 8.96 -14.72 11.14
C THR A 58 7.94 -13.94 10.32
N GLN A 59 7.42 -12.86 10.89
CA GLN A 59 6.49 -11.97 10.19
C GLN A 59 7.29 -11.19 9.14
N ILE A 60 7.24 -11.65 7.89
CA ILE A 60 7.93 -11.04 6.76
C ILE A 60 6.99 -10.04 6.11
N GLU A 61 7.43 -8.78 5.97
CA GLU A 61 6.64 -7.77 5.28
C GLU A 61 6.41 -8.16 3.80
N PRO A 62 5.21 -7.89 3.25
CA PRO A 62 4.92 -8.09 1.84
C PRO A 62 5.93 -7.37 0.95
N ALA A 63 6.23 -7.95 -0.22
CA ALA A 63 7.03 -7.26 -1.23
C ALA A 63 6.37 -5.93 -1.66
N LEU A 64 7.17 -4.97 -2.12
CA LEU A 64 6.72 -3.62 -2.51
C LEU A 64 5.47 -3.62 -3.42
N GLU A 65 5.42 -4.56 -4.36
CA GLU A 65 4.31 -4.70 -5.31
C GLU A 65 3.01 -5.11 -4.62
N TRP A 66 3.09 -6.04 -3.65
CA TRP A 66 1.97 -6.44 -2.81
C TRP A 66 1.56 -5.32 -1.85
N GLN A 67 2.51 -4.54 -1.32
CA GLN A 67 2.20 -3.34 -0.53
C GLN A 67 1.43 -2.30 -1.34
N ALA A 68 1.85 -2.05 -2.59
CA ALA A 68 1.15 -1.15 -3.49
C ALA A 68 -0.26 -1.66 -3.85
N TRP A 69 -0.43 -2.98 -3.99
CA TRP A 69 -1.73 -3.60 -4.20
C TRP A 69 -2.64 -3.43 -2.98
N LEU A 70 -2.14 -3.66 -1.77
CA LEU A 70 -2.87 -3.45 -0.51
C LEU A 70 -3.35 -2.01 -0.34
N ARG A 71 -2.52 -1.03 -0.73
CA ARG A 71 -2.85 0.40 -0.67
C ARG A 71 -3.79 0.86 -1.78
N GLY A 72 -4.07 0.02 -2.78
CA GLY A 72 -4.87 0.39 -3.93
C GLY A 72 -4.20 1.44 -4.83
N THR A 73 -2.87 1.63 -4.72
CA THR A 73 -2.12 2.65 -5.45
C THR A 73 -1.48 2.12 -6.73
N ARG A 74 -1.66 0.83 -7.06
CA ARG A 74 -1.19 0.26 -8.32
C ARG A 74 -2.08 0.75 -9.47
N ARG A 75 -1.56 1.72 -10.22
CA ARG A 75 -2.09 2.17 -11.50
C ARG A 75 -1.43 1.33 -12.60
N ASN A 76 -2.19 0.52 -13.31
CA ASN A 76 -1.69 -0.17 -14.51
C ASN A 76 -1.33 0.90 -15.57
N VAL A 77 -0.06 1.00 -15.96
CA VAL A 77 0.40 2.02 -16.93
C VAL A 77 0.32 1.53 -18.38
N ASP A 78 0.16 0.21 -18.60
CA ASP A 78 0.26 -0.39 -19.95
C ASP A 78 -1.08 -0.67 -20.66
N VAL A 79 -2.22 -0.22 -20.12
CA VAL A 79 -3.53 -0.48 -20.76
C VAL A 79 -4.25 0.83 -21.03
N MET A 80 -4.03 1.37 -22.24
CA MET A 80 -4.60 2.64 -22.71
C MET A 80 -6.12 2.59 -22.98
N TYR A 81 -6.77 1.43 -22.78
CA TYR A 81 -8.22 1.29 -22.96
C TYR A 81 -8.84 0.51 -21.81
N TRP A 82 -9.97 1.04 -21.32
CA TRP A 82 -10.82 0.58 -20.21
C TRP A 82 -10.54 1.20 -18.82
N ASN A 83 -11.02 2.44 -18.69
CA ASN A 83 -11.62 2.92 -17.44
C ASN A 83 -12.68 1.91 -16.97
N LEU A 84 -12.40 1.19 -15.87
CA LEU A 84 -13.33 0.86 -14.78
C LEU A 84 -12.93 -0.41 -13.99
N TYR A 85 -11.92 -1.20 -14.39
CA TYR A 85 -11.64 -2.48 -13.72
C TYR A 85 -10.18 -2.85 -13.44
N PHE A 86 -9.20 -1.95 -13.65
CA PHE A 86 -7.80 -2.36 -13.72
C PHE A 86 -6.92 -2.11 -12.47
N ASP A 87 -7.37 -1.37 -11.45
CA ASP A 87 -6.64 -1.20 -10.16
C ASP A 87 -6.78 -2.42 -9.22
N ARG A 88 -7.29 -3.54 -9.73
CA ARG A 88 -7.72 -4.72 -8.94
C ARG A 88 -6.82 -5.94 -9.05
N PHE A 89 -5.97 -6.03 -10.07
CA PHE A 89 -5.24 -7.27 -10.31
C PHE A 89 -4.06 -7.43 -9.35
N PRO A 90 -3.90 -8.61 -8.72
CA PRO A 90 -2.71 -8.92 -7.95
C PRO A 90 -1.46 -8.80 -8.84
N PRO A 91 -0.29 -8.44 -8.27
CA PRO A 91 0.97 -8.48 -9.01
C PRO A 91 1.23 -9.86 -9.59
N SER A 92 1.64 -9.88 -10.85
CA SER A 92 2.10 -11.10 -11.49
C SER A 92 3.60 -11.31 -11.26
N ASP A 93 4.04 -12.56 -11.16
CA ASP A 93 5.45 -12.89 -10.94
C ASP A 93 6.37 -12.35 -12.05
N ARG A 94 5.86 -12.33 -13.28
CA ARG A 94 6.57 -11.76 -14.43
C ARG A 94 6.79 -10.26 -14.28
N GLU A 95 5.77 -9.52 -13.84
CA GLU A 95 5.84 -8.08 -13.59
C GLU A 95 6.81 -7.76 -12.46
N ILE A 96 6.74 -8.52 -11.34
CA ILE A 96 7.66 -8.39 -10.21
C ILE A 96 9.11 -8.54 -10.67
N THR A 97 9.37 -9.52 -11.53
CA THR A 97 10.71 -9.79 -12.06
C THR A 97 11.21 -8.63 -12.91
N ILE A 98 10.38 -8.11 -13.83
CA ILE A 98 10.73 -6.98 -14.69
C ILE A 98 11.00 -5.72 -13.86
N ASN A 99 10.17 -5.44 -12.86
CA ASN A 99 10.35 -4.25 -12.01
C ASN A 99 11.63 -4.34 -11.18
N ARG A 100 11.98 -5.53 -10.66
CA ARG A 100 13.26 -5.75 -10.00
C ARG A 100 14.43 -5.51 -10.94
N MET A 101 14.37 -6.01 -12.17
CA MET A 101 15.41 -5.76 -13.17
C MET A 101 15.56 -4.27 -13.50
N ARG A 102 14.44 -3.55 -13.65
CA ARG A 102 14.45 -2.08 -13.88
C ARG A 102 15.10 -1.33 -12.73
N GLN A 103 14.75 -1.67 -11.49
CA GLN A 103 15.34 -1.05 -10.30
C GLN A 103 16.85 -1.30 -10.23
N GLN A 104 17.30 -2.53 -10.51
CA GLN A 104 18.74 -2.84 -10.55
C GLN A 104 19.47 -2.06 -11.64
N ALA A 105 18.87 -1.93 -12.83
CA ALA A 105 19.44 -1.15 -13.91
C ALA A 105 19.56 0.35 -13.56
N GLN A 106 18.54 0.90 -12.89
CA GLN A 106 18.54 2.28 -12.41
C GLN A 106 19.66 2.52 -11.39
N LEU A 107 19.78 1.65 -10.38
CA LEU A 107 20.85 1.76 -9.39
C LEU A 107 22.26 1.68 -10.03
N ALA A 108 22.43 0.85 -11.05
CA ALA A 108 23.68 0.81 -11.80
C ALA A 108 23.96 2.12 -12.55
N GLN A 109 22.94 2.72 -13.19
CA GLN A 109 23.06 4.03 -13.85
C GLN A 109 23.35 5.15 -12.85
N ASP A 110 22.64 5.17 -11.72
CA ASP A 110 22.82 6.16 -10.66
C ASP A 110 24.24 6.07 -10.09
N SER A 111 24.76 4.86 -9.83
CA SER A 111 26.13 4.70 -9.34
C SER A 111 27.22 5.20 -10.31
N ASN A 112 26.97 5.09 -11.63
CA ASN A 112 27.87 5.64 -12.64
C ASN A 112 27.73 7.16 -12.71
N THR A 113 26.50 7.67 -12.61
CA THR A 113 26.21 9.10 -12.61
C THR A 113 26.82 9.79 -11.39
N GLU A 114 26.76 9.18 -10.20
CA GLU A 114 27.39 9.67 -8.98
C GLU A 114 28.90 9.78 -9.10
N LYS A 115 29.57 8.80 -9.72
CA LYS A 115 31.01 8.85 -9.99
C LYS A 115 31.40 9.97 -10.96
N HIS A 116 30.49 10.34 -11.86
CA HIS A 116 30.69 11.41 -12.83
C HIS A 116 30.09 12.75 -12.39
N ALA A 117 29.47 12.80 -11.21
CA ALA A 117 28.84 14.01 -10.72
C ALA A 117 29.93 15.04 -10.38
N PRO A 118 29.85 16.27 -10.91
CA PRO A 118 30.79 17.32 -10.54
C PRO A 118 30.66 17.58 -9.04
N HIS A 119 31.80 17.55 -8.34
CA HIS A 119 31.85 17.87 -6.92
C HIS A 119 31.64 19.38 -6.75
N VAL A 120 30.42 19.78 -6.39
CA VAL A 120 30.09 21.17 -6.10
C VAL A 120 30.45 21.45 -4.64
N GLN A 121 31.55 22.18 -4.43
CA GLN A 121 31.83 22.79 -3.13
C GLN A 121 30.81 23.91 -2.92
N SER A 122 29.80 23.67 -2.08
CA SER A 122 28.79 24.69 -1.78
C SER A 122 29.39 25.75 -0.84
N GLU A 123 29.92 26.85 -1.38
CA GLU A 123 30.32 28.05 -0.62
C GLU A 123 29.12 28.99 -0.34
N GLY A 124 27.92 28.44 -0.17
CA GLY A 124 26.71 29.20 0.10
C GLY A 124 26.21 28.95 1.52
N LYS A 125 26.14 30.01 2.35
CA LYS A 125 25.38 29.98 3.61
C LYS A 125 23.97 29.45 3.30
N GLY A 126 23.63 28.30 3.89
CA GLY A 126 22.34 27.66 3.66
C GLY A 126 21.22 28.47 4.32
N ALA A 127 19.99 28.30 3.85
CA ALA A 127 18.81 28.98 4.41
C ALA A 127 18.57 28.71 5.92
N GLY A 128 19.32 27.79 6.54
CA GLY A 128 19.34 27.54 7.98
C GLY A 128 20.35 28.38 8.79
N ASP A 129 21.24 29.13 8.13
CA ASP A 129 22.31 29.91 8.80
C ASP A 129 21.85 31.30 9.27
N HIS A 130 20.60 31.67 9.02
CA HIS A 130 20.01 32.90 9.53
C HIS A 130 19.52 32.68 10.96
N LYS A 131 20.38 32.91 11.95
CA LYS A 131 19.93 33.03 13.35
C LYS A 131 18.94 34.20 13.43
N PRO A 132 17.77 34.06 14.08
CA PRO A 132 16.87 35.19 14.29
C PRO A 132 17.58 36.22 15.18
N GLN A 133 17.72 37.44 14.68
CA GLN A 133 18.18 38.57 15.49
C GLN A 133 17.11 38.89 16.53
N LYS A 134 17.54 38.98 17.80
CA LYS A 134 16.73 39.39 18.95
C LYS A 134 16.45 40.88 18.91
#